data_AF-A0A850QR45-F1
#
_entry.id   AF-A0A850QR45-F1
#
_cell.length_a   1.000
_cell.length_b   1.000
_cell.length_c   1.000
_cell.angle_alpha   90.00
_cell.angle_beta   90.00
_cell.angle_gamma   90.00
#
_symmetry.space_group_name_H-M   'P 1'
#
loop_
_entity.id
_entity.type
_entity.pdbx_description
1 polymer ?
#
loop_
_entity_poly.entity_id
_entity_poly.type
_entity_poly.pdbx_seq_one_letter_code
_entity_poly.pdbx_strand_id
1 'polypeptide(L)'
;MNSSRFSSTTWPGVISSGLIMAVVMGALFALISQAKDLSITVIWTDPYLRHVTAFSFKQALYSTLLSVIPAIAIAYAFSRRQFIGRALVLKLFAMTLVLPVLIAVFGLLAIYGKGGIISQWMQHFGLPAPNIYGLSGILLAHVFLNLPLSVRLLLQSLESIPIEHHQLAAHLGITGWSKFRFVAWPRLKQQLPHVVGLVFMLCFTSFAVIMSLGGGPKATTIELAIYQALRYDFDLATGAILALWQIVLCSGLVLLSHYFSQPIAIESGQNKVQPQFENGTLAKWWDGLWIGASLLLVIPPFVAVIVAGLNHEFWHLLQQAELWQAIKNSLTIASCASVIAFVFAVAIILTSRYWRLSSRLWSANTIEMLGTIILLTPGLVLSTGIFLLLRNYTDAYGAAFWVVTLVNALMALPYIIKTLSQPMLHVAQQYNQLCCSLNMSG
;
A
#
# COMPACT_ATOMS: atom_id res chain seq x y z
N MET A 1 33.85 28.35 -11.72
CA MET A 1 32.98 27.22 -12.12
C MET A 1 31.65 27.36 -11.39
N ASN A 2 30.67 28.05 -11.99
CA ASN A 2 29.33 28.22 -11.42
C ASN A 2 28.48 26.98 -11.69
N SER A 3 28.30 26.13 -10.68
CA SER A 3 27.69 24.81 -10.75
C SER A 3 26.15 24.78 -10.59
N SER A 4 25.40 25.76 -11.12
CA SER A 4 23.94 25.83 -10.84
C SER A 4 23.06 26.48 -11.92
N ARG A 5 23.34 26.30 -13.22
CA ARG A 5 22.49 26.90 -14.27
C ARG A 5 21.19 26.15 -14.61
N PHE A 6 20.97 24.95 -14.08
CA PHE A 6 19.59 24.48 -13.89
C PHE A 6 19.07 25.06 -12.58
N SER A 7 18.66 26.33 -12.62
CA SER A 7 17.89 26.94 -11.55
C SER A 7 16.47 26.34 -11.57
N SER A 8 16.34 25.06 -11.24
CA SER A 8 15.04 24.58 -10.77
C SER A 8 14.78 25.35 -9.48
N THR A 9 13.93 26.37 -9.58
CA THR A 9 13.46 27.10 -8.41
C THR A 9 12.98 26.07 -7.41
N THR A 10 13.51 26.09 -6.19
CA THR A 10 13.08 25.18 -5.11
C THR A 10 11.72 25.58 -4.55
N TRP A 11 11.25 26.79 -4.91
CA TRP A 11 9.99 27.37 -4.45
C TRP A 11 8.75 26.52 -4.72
N PRO A 12 8.52 25.94 -5.92
CA PRO A 12 7.32 25.16 -6.18
C PRO A 12 7.16 23.98 -5.23
N GLY A 13 8.23 23.21 -4.98
CA GLY A 13 8.16 22.08 -4.04
C GLY A 13 7.95 22.55 -2.60
N VAL A 14 8.65 23.60 -2.18
CA VAL A 14 8.49 24.15 -0.81
C VAL A 14 7.07 24.66 -0.60
N ILE A 15 6.48 25.35 -1.58
CA ILE A 15 5.10 25.83 -1.54
C ILE A 15 4.13 24.64 -1.50
N SER A 16 4.28 23.64 -2.37
CA SER A 16 3.44 22.45 -2.37
C SER A 16 3.50 21.70 -1.03
N SER A 17 4.69 21.46 -0.48
CA SER A 17 4.84 20.83 0.84
C SER A 17 4.27 21.69 1.96
N GLY A 18 4.42 23.01 1.89
CA GLY A 18 3.81 23.95 2.83
C GLY A 18 2.28 23.90 2.83
N LEU A 19 1.66 23.85 1.64
CA LEU A 19 0.20 23.69 1.48
C LEU A 19 -0.28 22.35 2.04
N ILE A 20 0.42 21.26 1.73
CA ILE A 20 0.10 19.93 2.28
C ILE A 20 0.13 19.97 3.80
N MET A 21 1.21 20.53 4.37
CA MET A 21 1.36 20.64 5.83
C MET A 21 0.26 21.52 6.43
N ALA A 22 -0.09 22.65 5.79
CA ALA A 22 -1.16 23.52 6.23
C ALA A 22 -2.52 22.80 6.26
N VAL A 23 -2.83 21.98 5.26
CA VAL A 23 -4.07 21.19 5.23
C VAL A 23 -4.08 20.14 6.34
N VAL A 24 -3.00 19.38 6.51
CA VAL A 24 -2.91 18.33 7.54
C VAL A 24 -2.96 18.93 8.93
N MET A 25 -2.13 19.95 9.20
CA MET A 25 -2.09 20.64 10.49
C MET A 25 -3.40 21.38 10.77
N GLY A 26 -4.02 21.97 9.75
CA GLY A 26 -5.32 22.63 9.86
C GLY A 26 -6.44 21.65 10.23
N ALA A 27 -6.47 20.47 9.60
CA ALA A 27 -7.42 19.42 9.93
C ALA A 27 -7.23 18.89 11.37
N LEU A 28 -5.98 18.62 11.76
CA LEU A 28 -5.66 18.20 13.12
C LEU A 28 -5.98 19.28 14.15
N PHE A 29 -5.64 20.54 13.86
CA PHE A 29 -5.95 21.67 14.73
C PHE A 29 -7.45 21.85 14.90
N ALA A 30 -8.24 21.79 13.82
CA ALA A 30 -9.68 21.88 13.91
C ALA A 30 -10.26 20.78 14.81
N LEU A 31 -9.79 19.53 14.65
CA LEU A 31 -10.24 18.42 15.47
C LEU A 31 -9.85 18.59 16.95
N ILE A 32 -8.60 18.95 17.22
CA ILE A 32 -8.04 19.16 18.57
C ILE A 32 -8.73 20.34 19.26
N SER A 33 -8.97 21.43 18.55
CA SER A 33 -9.62 22.64 19.10
C SER A 33 -11.06 22.40 19.54
N GLN A 34 -11.72 21.41 18.95
CA GLN A 34 -13.07 21.02 19.29
C GLN A 34 -13.11 19.96 20.41
N ALA A 35 -11.96 19.36 20.77
CA ALA A 35 -11.83 18.41 21.87
C ALA A 35 -11.73 19.16 23.21
N LYS A 36 -12.68 18.93 24.10
CA LYS A 36 -12.77 19.64 25.38
C LYS A 36 -11.69 19.25 26.39
N ASP A 37 -11.25 17.98 26.39
CA ASP A 37 -10.23 17.47 27.31
C ASP A 37 -9.30 16.47 26.59
N LEU A 38 -8.02 16.84 26.43
CA LEU A 38 -7.00 16.00 25.78
C LEU A 38 -6.03 15.40 26.82
N SER A 39 -6.40 14.27 27.38
CA SER A 39 -5.58 13.53 28.34
C SER A 39 -4.90 12.33 27.66
N ILE A 40 -3.68 12.53 27.16
CA ILE A 40 -2.89 11.49 26.45
C ILE A 40 -2.60 10.28 27.35
N THR A 41 -2.57 10.47 28.67
CA THR A 41 -2.41 9.39 29.65
C THR A 41 -3.53 8.36 29.60
N VAL A 42 -4.71 8.72 29.08
CA VAL A 42 -5.87 7.83 28.93
C VAL A 42 -5.55 6.64 28.03
N ILE A 43 -4.65 6.79 27.05
CA ILE A 43 -4.19 5.68 26.19
C ILE A 43 -3.64 4.52 27.02
N TRP A 44 -2.97 4.82 28.14
CA TRP A 44 -2.34 3.84 29.00
C TRP A 44 -3.24 3.36 30.15
N THR A 45 -4.17 4.20 30.62
CA THR A 45 -5.05 3.84 31.72
C THR A 45 -6.29 3.09 31.23
N ASP A 46 -6.86 3.47 30.09
CA ASP A 46 -8.09 2.89 29.55
C ASP A 46 -7.85 1.46 29.03
N PRO A 47 -8.55 0.43 29.57
CA PRO A 47 -8.48 -0.94 29.05
C PRO A 47 -8.88 -1.07 27.58
N TYR A 48 -9.85 -0.28 27.11
CA TYR A 48 -10.33 -0.32 25.73
C TYR A 48 -9.26 0.19 24.76
N LEU A 49 -8.68 1.36 25.00
CA LEU A 49 -7.64 1.93 24.13
C LEU A 49 -6.37 1.06 24.10
N ARG A 50 -6.00 0.45 25.22
CA ARG A 50 -4.92 -0.55 25.28
C ARG A 50 -5.25 -1.78 24.46
N HIS A 51 -6.47 -2.30 24.55
CA HIS A 51 -6.92 -3.44 23.75
C HIS A 51 -6.88 -3.10 22.26
N VAL A 52 -7.42 -1.96 21.84
CA VAL A 52 -7.44 -1.50 20.45
C VAL A 52 -6.01 -1.35 19.91
N THR A 53 -5.10 -0.76 20.69
CA THR A 53 -3.69 -0.63 20.31
C THR A 53 -3.03 -2.00 20.17
N ALA A 54 -3.15 -2.86 21.18
CA ALA A 54 -2.55 -4.20 21.16
C ALA A 54 -3.13 -5.08 20.06
N PHE A 55 -4.43 -5.01 19.80
CA PHE A 55 -5.09 -5.74 18.73
C PHE A 55 -4.59 -5.28 17.35
N SER A 56 -4.48 -3.97 17.13
CA SER A 56 -3.94 -3.41 15.87
C SER A 56 -2.54 -3.92 15.57
N PHE A 57 -1.65 -3.92 16.57
CA PHE A 57 -0.30 -4.48 16.41
C PHE A 57 -0.30 -5.99 16.16
N LYS A 58 -1.03 -6.77 16.97
CA LYS A 58 -1.09 -8.23 16.84
C LYS A 58 -1.66 -8.64 15.48
N GLN A 59 -2.77 -8.04 15.08
CA GLN A 59 -3.41 -8.32 13.80
C GLN A 59 -2.49 -7.95 12.64
N ALA A 60 -1.88 -6.76 12.64
CA ALA A 60 -0.98 -6.33 11.58
C ALA A 60 0.26 -7.24 11.47
N LEU A 61 0.83 -7.64 12.61
CA LEU A 61 1.96 -8.57 12.66
C LEU A 61 1.60 -9.93 12.04
N TYR A 62 0.51 -10.55 12.49
CA TYR A 62 0.08 -11.85 11.96
C TYR A 62 -0.29 -11.77 10.47
N SER A 63 -1.00 -10.73 10.04
CA SER A 63 -1.31 -10.53 8.62
C SER A 63 -0.05 -10.38 7.78
N THR A 64 0.95 -9.66 8.28
CA THR A 64 2.23 -9.47 7.58
C THR A 64 3.01 -10.77 7.46
N LEU A 65 3.15 -11.52 8.55
CA LEU A 65 3.86 -12.79 8.54
C LEU A 65 3.19 -13.80 7.61
N LEU A 66 1.86 -13.94 7.69
CA LEU A 66 1.09 -14.84 6.84
C LEU A 66 1.09 -14.43 5.36
N SER A 67 1.31 -13.16 5.04
CA SER A 67 1.41 -12.69 3.66
C SER A 67 2.83 -12.84 3.09
N VAL A 68 3.84 -12.43 3.87
CA VAL A 68 5.23 -12.32 3.40
C VAL A 68 5.95 -13.67 3.41
N ILE A 69 5.76 -14.51 4.44
CA ILE A 69 6.47 -15.80 4.52
C ILE A 69 6.13 -16.71 3.34
N PRO A 70 4.84 -16.95 2.99
CA PRO A 70 4.48 -17.69 1.78
C PRO A 70 4.96 -17.00 0.50
N ALA A 71 4.94 -15.66 0.47
CA ALA A 71 5.36 -14.91 -0.71
C ALA A 71 6.84 -15.14 -1.06
N ILE A 72 7.72 -15.40 -0.09
CA ILE A 72 9.13 -15.78 -0.34
C ILE A 72 9.20 -17.06 -1.19
N ALA A 73 8.47 -18.09 -0.79
CA ALA A 73 8.45 -19.38 -1.48
C ALA A 73 7.82 -19.25 -2.88
N ILE A 74 6.70 -18.53 -2.97
CA ILE A 74 5.98 -18.31 -4.23
C ILE A 74 6.83 -17.47 -5.19
N ALA A 75 7.44 -16.37 -4.75
CA ALA A 75 8.31 -15.54 -5.59
C ALA A 75 9.49 -16.35 -6.13
N TYR A 76 10.11 -17.19 -5.30
CA TYR A 76 11.18 -18.07 -5.74
C TYR A 76 10.70 -19.15 -6.72
N ALA A 77 9.49 -19.69 -6.55
CA ALA A 77 8.89 -20.59 -7.53
C ALA A 77 8.66 -19.89 -8.89
N PHE A 78 8.11 -18.66 -8.87
CA PHE A 78 7.89 -17.83 -10.07
C PHE A 78 9.19 -17.36 -10.75
N SER A 79 10.31 -17.26 -10.02
CA SER A 79 11.61 -16.93 -10.60
C SER A 79 12.24 -18.12 -11.33
N ARG A 80 11.92 -19.35 -10.92
CA ARG A 80 12.47 -20.59 -11.52
C ARG A 80 11.61 -21.18 -12.63
N ARG A 81 10.29 -20.94 -12.61
CA ARG A 81 9.33 -21.61 -13.50
C ARG A 81 8.81 -20.66 -14.57
N GLN A 82 8.94 -21.09 -15.83
CA GLN A 82 8.27 -20.48 -16.98
C GLN A 82 7.15 -21.42 -17.43
N PHE A 83 5.96 -20.86 -17.63
CA PHE A 83 4.79 -21.56 -18.15
C PHE A 83 3.90 -20.55 -18.89
N ILE A 84 3.08 -21.03 -19.82
CA ILE A 84 2.35 -20.20 -20.79
C ILE A 84 1.46 -19.14 -20.11
N GLY A 85 0.89 -19.45 -18.94
CA GLY A 85 0.03 -18.53 -18.17
C GLY A 85 0.77 -17.59 -17.20
N ARG A 86 2.10 -17.64 -17.06
CA ARG A 86 2.85 -16.91 -16.03
C ARG A 86 2.58 -15.41 -16.06
N ALA A 87 2.59 -14.81 -17.25
CA ALA A 87 2.35 -13.38 -17.42
C ALA A 87 0.93 -12.99 -16.99
N LEU A 88 -0.07 -13.84 -17.29
CA LEU A 88 -1.46 -13.60 -16.89
C LEU A 88 -1.61 -13.67 -15.36
N VAL A 89 -0.96 -14.63 -14.71
CA VAL A 89 -0.98 -14.74 -13.24
C VAL A 89 -0.31 -13.53 -12.58
N LEU A 90 0.84 -13.09 -13.08
CA LEU A 90 1.52 -11.90 -12.55
C LEU A 90 0.71 -10.61 -12.78
N LYS A 91 -0.06 -10.52 -13.89
CA LYS A 91 -1.03 -9.45 -14.12
C LYS A 91 -2.20 -9.52 -13.13
N LEU A 92 -2.74 -10.71 -12.88
CA LEU A 92 -3.78 -10.92 -11.87
C LEU A 92 -3.30 -10.51 -10.47
N PHE A 93 -2.06 -10.84 -10.12
CA PHE A 93 -1.44 -10.41 -8.85
C PHE A 93 -1.24 -8.90 -8.78
N ALA A 94 -1.08 -8.21 -9.91
CA ALA A 94 -1.07 -6.76 -9.94
C ALA A 94 -2.49 -6.18 -9.77
N MET A 95 -3.52 -6.85 -10.28
CA MET A 95 -4.91 -6.41 -10.16
C MET A 95 -5.42 -6.43 -8.70
N THR A 96 -4.92 -7.32 -7.85
CA THR A 96 -5.33 -7.37 -6.41
C THR A 96 -4.98 -6.08 -5.67
N LEU A 97 -3.95 -5.36 -6.11
CA LEU A 97 -3.58 -4.05 -5.56
C LEU A 97 -4.63 -2.97 -5.87
N VAL A 98 -5.18 -3.02 -7.08
CA VAL A 98 -6.09 -2.00 -7.61
C VAL A 98 -7.54 -2.31 -7.26
N LEU A 99 -7.83 -3.58 -6.92
CA LEU A 99 -9.16 -4.02 -6.55
C LEU A 99 -9.66 -3.27 -5.30
N PRO A 100 -10.83 -2.62 -5.37
CA PRO A 100 -11.46 -2.03 -4.19
C PRO A 100 -11.60 -3.06 -3.07
N VAL A 101 -11.23 -2.68 -1.85
CA VAL A 101 -11.17 -3.60 -0.70
C VAL A 101 -12.53 -4.25 -0.43
N LEU A 102 -13.63 -3.52 -0.59
CA LEU A 102 -14.98 -4.09 -0.43
C LEU A 102 -15.29 -5.17 -1.46
N ILE A 103 -14.83 -5.00 -2.71
CA ILE A 103 -15.00 -6.01 -3.76
C ILE A 103 -14.21 -7.27 -3.39
N ALA A 104 -12.98 -7.11 -2.88
CA ALA A 104 -12.20 -8.23 -2.35
C ALA A 104 -12.93 -8.97 -1.21
N VAL A 105 -13.50 -8.22 -0.26
CA VAL A 105 -14.26 -8.79 0.86
C VAL A 105 -15.49 -9.55 0.36
N PHE A 106 -16.27 -8.99 -0.57
CA PHE A 106 -17.42 -9.70 -1.16
C PHE A 106 -17.01 -10.97 -1.91
N GLY A 107 -15.90 -10.94 -2.65
CA GLY A 107 -15.35 -12.14 -3.28
C GLY A 107 -14.98 -13.22 -2.28
N LEU A 108 -14.36 -12.84 -1.17
CA LEU A 108 -14.04 -13.77 -0.09
C LEU A 108 -15.31 -14.29 0.61
N LEU A 109 -16.31 -13.44 0.84
CA LEU A 109 -17.59 -13.85 1.42
C LEU A 109 -18.36 -14.83 0.52
N ALA A 110 -18.29 -14.68 -0.81
CA ALA A 110 -18.91 -15.62 -1.75
C ALA A 110 -18.32 -17.04 -1.67
N ILE A 111 -17.10 -17.19 -1.15
CA ILE A 111 -16.42 -18.49 -1.02
C ILE A 111 -16.43 -19.00 0.41
N TYR A 112 -15.97 -18.16 1.35
CA TYR A 112 -15.71 -18.50 2.74
C TYR A 112 -16.82 -18.04 3.69
N GLY A 113 -17.78 -17.25 3.22
CA GLY A 113 -18.92 -16.82 4.02
C GLY A 113 -19.89 -17.95 4.35
N LYS A 114 -20.84 -17.68 5.26
CA LYS A 114 -21.83 -18.67 5.72
C LYS A 114 -22.65 -19.30 4.59
N GLY A 115 -22.94 -18.55 3.53
CA GLY A 115 -23.63 -19.04 2.33
C GLY A 115 -22.69 -19.35 1.15
N GLY A 116 -21.38 -19.29 1.36
CA GLY A 116 -20.38 -19.45 0.31
C GLY A 116 -20.13 -20.91 -0.08
N ILE A 117 -19.38 -21.09 -1.17
CA ILE A 117 -19.10 -22.40 -1.79
C ILE A 117 -18.52 -23.40 -0.77
N ILE A 118 -17.59 -22.97 0.08
CA ILE A 118 -16.95 -23.86 1.07
C ILE A 118 -17.94 -24.29 2.15
N SER A 119 -18.78 -23.37 2.61
CA SER A 119 -19.82 -23.68 3.60
C SER A 119 -20.81 -24.71 3.06
N GLN A 120 -21.28 -24.52 1.81
CA GLN A 120 -22.19 -25.46 1.15
C GLN A 120 -21.56 -26.86 1.00
N TRP A 121 -20.28 -26.92 0.62
CA TRP A 121 -19.54 -28.17 0.50
C TRP A 121 -19.36 -28.86 1.86
N MET A 122 -19.00 -28.12 2.91
CA MET A 122 -18.86 -28.68 4.26
C MET A 122 -20.19 -29.18 4.83
N GLN A 123 -21.29 -28.47 4.57
CA GLN A 123 -22.64 -28.90 4.97
C GLN A 123 -23.06 -30.21 4.31
N HIS A 124 -22.63 -30.46 3.06
CA HIS A 124 -22.85 -31.75 2.40
C HIS A 124 -22.21 -32.93 3.15
N PHE A 125 -21.11 -32.68 3.87
CA PHE A 125 -20.43 -33.66 4.72
C PHE A 125 -20.83 -33.57 6.21
N GLY A 126 -21.85 -32.78 6.56
CA GLY A 126 -22.29 -32.59 7.95
C GLY A 126 -21.30 -31.82 8.84
N LEU A 127 -20.32 -31.13 8.26
CA LEU A 127 -19.33 -30.34 9.00
C LEU A 127 -19.84 -28.91 9.25
N PRO A 128 -19.46 -28.28 10.38
CA PRO A 128 -19.87 -26.91 10.69
C PRO A 128 -19.24 -25.91 9.71
N ALA A 129 -20.03 -24.92 9.28
CA ALA A 129 -19.58 -23.87 8.39
C ALA A 129 -18.44 -23.03 9.02
N PRO A 130 -17.40 -22.64 8.25
CA PRO A 130 -16.33 -21.80 8.76
C PRO A 130 -16.86 -20.40 9.08
N ASN A 131 -16.39 -19.83 10.20
CA ASN A 131 -16.68 -18.43 10.55
C ASN A 131 -15.60 -17.50 9.98
N ILE A 132 -15.96 -16.75 8.95
CA ILE A 132 -15.11 -15.71 8.36
C ILE A 132 -15.11 -14.41 9.18
N TYR A 133 -16.00 -14.23 10.16
CA TYR A 133 -16.01 -13.02 10.97
C TYR A 133 -15.05 -13.13 12.16
N GLY A 134 -14.33 -12.06 12.44
CA GLY A 134 -13.29 -11.95 13.47
C GLY A 134 -11.89 -11.93 12.89
N LEU A 135 -10.90 -12.24 13.74
CA LEU A 135 -9.49 -12.20 13.36
C LEU A 135 -9.17 -13.09 12.16
N SER A 136 -9.74 -14.30 12.08
CA SER A 136 -9.48 -15.25 10.98
C SER A 136 -9.80 -14.66 9.60
N GLY A 137 -10.96 -14.00 9.44
CA GLY A 137 -11.32 -13.35 8.19
C GLY A 137 -10.47 -12.14 7.87
N ILE A 138 -10.13 -11.34 8.89
CA ILE A 138 -9.21 -10.20 8.71
C ILE A 138 -7.86 -10.70 8.19
N LEU A 139 -7.32 -11.76 8.79
CA LEU A 139 -6.06 -12.37 8.35
C LEU A 139 -6.18 -12.90 6.91
N LEU A 140 -7.24 -13.64 6.59
CA LEU A 140 -7.46 -14.18 5.25
C LEU A 140 -7.57 -13.07 4.19
N ALA A 141 -8.33 -12.01 4.48
CA ALA A 141 -8.48 -10.88 3.57
C ALA A 141 -7.17 -10.12 3.36
N HIS A 142 -6.39 -9.91 4.43
CA HIS A 142 -5.06 -9.32 4.29
C HIS A 142 -4.10 -10.21 3.51
N VAL A 143 -4.14 -11.54 3.69
CA VAL A 143 -3.33 -12.45 2.88
C VAL A 143 -3.74 -12.38 1.42
N PHE A 144 -5.04 -12.41 1.11
CA PHE A 144 -5.55 -12.26 -0.26
C PHE A 144 -5.06 -10.97 -0.94
N LEU A 145 -5.09 -9.84 -0.22
CA LEU A 145 -4.68 -8.54 -0.75
C LEU A 145 -3.15 -8.38 -0.83
N ASN A 146 -2.42 -8.79 0.20
CA ASN A 146 -1.02 -8.43 0.40
C ASN A 146 -0.02 -9.51 -0.04
N LEU A 147 -0.40 -10.79 -0.10
CA LEU A 147 0.48 -11.85 -0.61
C LEU A 147 0.86 -11.62 -2.08
N PRO A 148 -0.07 -11.32 -3.01
CA PRO A 148 0.28 -11.08 -4.41
C PRO A 148 1.23 -9.90 -4.60
N LEU A 149 1.01 -8.82 -3.83
CA LEU A 149 1.91 -7.66 -3.78
C LEU A 149 3.30 -8.06 -3.29
N SER A 150 3.38 -8.81 -2.19
CA SER A 150 4.63 -9.29 -1.62
C SER A 150 5.39 -10.19 -2.61
N VAL A 151 4.68 -11.08 -3.31
CA VAL A 151 5.27 -11.93 -4.36
C VAL A 151 5.88 -11.08 -5.45
N ARG A 152 5.18 -10.04 -5.94
CA ARG A 152 5.69 -9.18 -7.01
C ARG A 152 6.95 -8.42 -6.60
N LEU A 153 6.97 -7.84 -5.39
CA LEU A 153 8.13 -7.10 -4.89
C LEU A 153 9.35 -8.00 -4.68
N LEU A 154 9.14 -9.20 -4.13
CA LEU A 154 10.21 -10.18 -3.93
C LEU A 154 10.68 -10.80 -5.26
N LEU A 155 9.76 -11.07 -6.18
CA LEU A 155 10.09 -11.55 -7.53
C LEU A 155 10.92 -10.53 -8.30
N GLN A 156 10.57 -9.24 -8.24
CA GLN A 156 11.36 -8.18 -8.86
C GLN A 156 12.79 -8.13 -8.30
N SER A 157 12.96 -8.34 -6.99
CA SER A 157 14.28 -8.44 -6.37
C SER A 157 15.07 -9.67 -6.87
N LEU A 158 14.41 -10.82 -7.03
CA LEU A 158 15.03 -12.02 -7.59
C LEU A 158 15.40 -11.87 -9.08
N GLU A 159 14.54 -11.23 -9.87
CA GLU A 159 14.79 -10.97 -11.29
C GLU A 159 15.85 -9.89 -11.51
N SER A 160 16.16 -9.08 -10.49
CA SER A 160 17.25 -8.09 -10.52
C SER A 160 18.64 -8.70 -10.31
N ILE A 161 18.75 -10.00 -10.05
CA ILE A 161 20.03 -10.69 -9.88
C ILE A 161 20.75 -10.73 -11.24
N PRO A 162 21.96 -10.15 -11.36
CA PRO A 162 22.73 -10.22 -12.59
C PRO A 162 22.94 -11.67 -13.06
N ILE A 163 22.85 -11.90 -14.36
CA ILE A 163 22.95 -13.23 -14.95
C ILE A 163 24.30 -13.89 -14.66
N GLU A 164 25.35 -13.09 -14.51
CA GLU A 164 26.71 -13.50 -14.19
C GLU A 164 26.76 -14.27 -12.87
N HIS A 165 25.96 -13.87 -11.87
CA HIS A 165 25.87 -14.62 -10.60
C HIS A 165 25.21 -15.98 -10.78
N HIS A 166 24.21 -16.08 -11.67
CA HIS A 166 23.57 -17.35 -11.96
C HIS A 166 24.48 -18.28 -12.77
N GLN A 167 25.24 -17.74 -13.72
CA GLN A 167 26.22 -18.49 -14.50
C GLN A 167 27.37 -18.99 -13.62
N LEU A 168 27.90 -18.15 -12.72
CA LEU A 168 28.94 -18.54 -11.76
C LEU A 168 28.44 -19.67 -10.83
N ALA A 169 27.21 -19.54 -10.31
CA ALA A 169 26.62 -20.59 -9.49
C ALA A 169 26.48 -21.92 -10.25
N ALA A 170 26.13 -21.87 -11.54
CA ALA A 170 26.07 -23.06 -12.39
C ALA A 170 27.46 -23.67 -12.64
N HIS A 171 28.48 -22.86 -12.91
CA HIS A 171 29.87 -23.33 -13.08
C HIS A 171 30.43 -24.00 -11.81
N LEU A 172 30.02 -23.51 -10.63
CA LEU A 172 30.40 -24.09 -9.33
C LEU A 172 29.53 -25.30 -8.93
N GLY A 173 28.59 -25.75 -9.77
CA GLY A 173 27.70 -26.87 -9.46
C GLY A 173 26.70 -26.58 -8.31
N ILE A 174 26.45 -25.31 -8.00
CA ILE A 174 25.56 -24.91 -6.90
C ILE A 174 24.09 -25.09 -7.34
N THR A 175 23.44 -26.11 -6.80
CA THR A 175 22.06 -26.48 -7.14
C THR A 175 21.12 -26.48 -5.92
N GLY A 176 19.81 -26.65 -6.16
CA GLY A 176 18.81 -26.88 -5.13
C GLY A 176 18.73 -25.80 -4.04
N TRP A 177 18.78 -26.25 -2.77
CA TRP A 177 18.72 -25.37 -1.59
C TRP A 177 19.95 -24.48 -1.45
N SER A 178 21.13 -24.97 -1.86
CA SER A 178 22.37 -24.18 -1.84
C SER A 178 22.24 -22.95 -2.75
N LYS A 179 21.64 -23.10 -3.94
CA LYS A 179 21.35 -21.97 -4.84
C LYS A 179 20.39 -20.97 -4.18
N PHE A 180 19.36 -21.44 -3.48
CA PHE A 180 18.49 -20.55 -2.72
C PHE A 180 19.27 -19.80 -1.63
N ARG A 181 20.04 -20.51 -0.80
CA ARG A 181 20.75 -19.94 0.35
C ARG A 181 21.83 -18.93 -0.03
N PHE A 182 22.58 -19.19 -1.10
CA PHE A 182 23.75 -18.38 -1.48
C PHE A 182 23.48 -17.35 -2.58
N VAL A 183 22.49 -17.57 -3.45
CA VAL A 183 22.19 -16.65 -4.56
C VAL A 183 20.91 -15.86 -4.30
N ALA A 184 19.80 -16.54 -4.00
CA ALA A 184 18.50 -15.89 -3.88
C ALA A 184 18.28 -15.19 -2.52
N TRP A 185 18.59 -15.88 -1.41
CA TRP A 185 18.33 -15.41 -0.06
C TRP A 185 19.05 -14.11 0.32
N PRO A 186 20.33 -13.86 -0.05
CA PRO A 186 20.97 -12.58 0.26
C PRO A 186 20.22 -11.38 -0.32
N ARG A 187 19.71 -11.51 -1.54
CA ARG A 187 18.93 -10.47 -2.23
C ARG A 187 17.54 -10.31 -1.63
N LEU A 188 16.86 -11.42 -1.32
CA LEU A 188 15.59 -11.39 -0.60
C LEU A 188 15.73 -10.76 0.79
N LYS A 189 16.78 -11.10 1.54
CA LYS A 189 17.05 -10.55 2.88
C LYS A 189 17.23 -9.03 2.84
N GLN A 190 17.83 -8.48 1.79
CA GLN A 190 17.96 -7.03 1.61
C GLN A 190 16.60 -6.36 1.35
N GLN A 191 15.72 -7.00 0.56
CA GLN A 191 14.40 -6.47 0.22
C GLN A 191 13.34 -6.71 1.32
N LEU A 192 13.52 -7.73 2.17
CA LEU A 192 12.53 -8.15 3.16
C LEU A 192 12.11 -7.06 4.16
N PRO A 193 13.00 -6.27 4.77
CA PRO A 193 12.61 -5.20 5.68
C PRO A 193 11.65 -4.18 5.03
N HIS A 194 11.86 -3.89 3.74
CA HIS A 194 11.00 -2.98 3.00
C HIS A 194 9.61 -3.57 2.74
N VAL A 195 9.56 -4.84 2.29
CA VAL A 195 8.29 -5.55 2.03
C VAL A 195 7.51 -5.75 3.34
N VAL A 196 8.18 -6.19 4.41
CA VAL A 196 7.57 -6.36 5.74
C VAL A 196 7.05 -5.04 6.27
N GLY A 197 7.84 -3.97 6.23
CA GLY A 197 7.41 -2.64 6.69
C GLY A 197 6.21 -2.11 5.91
N LEU A 198 6.22 -2.26 4.58
CA LEU A 198 5.12 -1.85 3.71
C LEU A 198 3.84 -2.63 4.01
N VAL A 199 3.91 -3.96 4.05
CA VAL A 199 2.74 -4.81 4.31
C VAL A 199 2.21 -4.61 5.73
N PHE A 200 3.11 -4.44 6.71
CA PHE A 200 2.72 -4.13 8.08
C PHE A 200 1.94 -2.82 8.15
N MET A 201 2.44 -1.76 7.52
CA MET A 201 1.75 -0.47 7.45
C MET A 201 0.37 -0.62 6.79
N LEU A 202 0.27 -1.30 5.65
CA LEU A 202 -1.01 -1.55 4.97
C LEU A 202 -2.02 -2.30 5.86
N CYS A 203 -1.56 -3.30 6.63
CA CYS A 203 -2.42 -4.06 7.54
C CYS A 203 -2.81 -3.23 8.77
N PHE A 204 -1.89 -2.42 9.30
CA PHE A 204 -2.09 -1.61 10.49
C PHE A 204 -3.08 -0.47 10.24
N THR A 205 -3.01 0.16 9.07
CA THR A 205 -3.93 1.23 8.64
C THR A 205 -5.13 0.68 7.86
N SER A 206 -5.44 -0.61 7.97
CA SER A 206 -6.56 -1.21 7.26
C SER A 206 -7.87 -0.90 7.98
N PHE A 207 -8.78 -0.26 7.27
CA PHE A 207 -10.09 0.11 7.78
C PHE A 207 -11.20 -0.80 7.22
N ALA A 208 -11.34 -0.84 5.88
CA ALA A 208 -12.48 -1.47 5.22
C ALA A 208 -12.56 -2.99 5.47
N VAL A 209 -11.42 -3.68 5.56
CA VAL A 209 -11.38 -5.12 5.90
C VAL A 209 -11.94 -5.35 7.30
N ILE A 210 -11.47 -4.59 8.29
CA ILE A 210 -11.84 -4.75 9.69
C ILE A 210 -13.29 -4.34 9.92
N MET A 211 -13.75 -3.26 9.29
CA MET A 211 -15.16 -2.85 9.35
C MET A 211 -16.09 -3.94 8.81
N SER A 212 -15.70 -4.61 7.72
CA SER A 212 -16.56 -5.59 7.05
C SER A 212 -16.49 -7.00 7.68
N LEU A 213 -15.33 -7.40 8.19
CA LEU A 213 -15.07 -8.76 8.69
C LEU A 213 -14.82 -8.82 10.20
N GLY A 214 -14.77 -7.72 10.93
CA GLY A 214 -14.33 -7.66 12.33
C GLY A 214 -15.18 -8.46 13.33
N GLY A 215 -16.44 -8.75 13.04
CA GLY A 215 -17.24 -9.67 13.87
C GLY A 215 -17.48 -9.22 15.32
N GLY A 216 -17.20 -7.96 15.67
CA GLY A 216 -17.55 -7.34 16.95
C GLY A 216 -16.43 -6.52 17.62
N PRO A 217 -16.68 -5.97 18.83
CA PRO A 217 -15.77 -5.05 19.53
C PRO A 217 -14.38 -5.62 19.84
N LYS A 218 -14.29 -6.95 19.96
CA LYS A 218 -13.02 -7.65 20.23
C LYS A 218 -12.00 -7.49 19.09
N ALA A 219 -12.44 -7.23 17.86
CA ALA A 219 -11.57 -7.06 16.70
C ALA A 219 -11.45 -5.60 16.23
N THR A 220 -11.58 -4.64 17.15
CA THR A 220 -11.48 -3.22 16.83
C THR A 220 -10.02 -2.78 16.71
N THR A 221 -9.66 -2.20 15.57
CA THR A 221 -8.35 -1.56 15.34
C THR A 221 -8.40 -0.06 15.61
N ILE A 222 -7.25 0.60 15.68
CA ILE A 222 -7.16 2.06 15.92
C ILE A 222 -7.96 2.81 14.85
N GLU A 223 -7.82 2.47 13.57
CA GLU A 223 -8.59 3.07 12.47
C GLU A 223 -10.10 2.91 12.64
N LEU A 224 -10.57 1.71 13.03
CA LEU A 224 -11.99 1.49 13.26
C LEU A 224 -12.50 2.25 14.50
N ALA A 225 -11.70 2.34 15.56
CA ALA A 225 -12.03 3.10 16.76
C ALA A 225 -12.11 4.61 16.48
N ILE A 226 -11.20 5.14 15.66
CA ILE A 226 -11.28 6.54 15.16
C ILE A 226 -12.58 6.76 14.41
N TYR A 227 -12.96 5.82 13.54
CA TYR A 227 -14.23 5.90 12.82
C TYR A 227 -15.43 5.86 13.74
N GLN A 228 -15.45 4.96 14.72
CA GLN A 228 -16.53 4.87 15.70
C GLN A 228 -16.67 6.16 16.51
N ALA A 229 -15.57 6.65 17.07
CA ALA A 229 -15.54 7.88 17.86
C ALA A 229 -16.03 9.10 17.06
N LEU A 230 -15.54 9.28 15.82
CA LEU A 230 -15.86 10.46 15.03
C LEU A 230 -17.24 10.41 14.36
N ARG A 231 -17.69 9.23 13.91
CA ARG A 231 -18.89 9.09 13.08
C ARG A 231 -20.14 8.68 13.85
N TYR A 232 -20.00 7.79 14.83
CA TYR A 232 -21.15 7.26 15.58
C TYR A 232 -21.30 7.93 16.94
N ASP A 233 -20.21 8.04 17.69
CA ASP A 233 -20.26 8.55 19.07
C ASP A 233 -20.12 10.08 19.13
N PHE A 234 -19.67 10.70 18.03
CA PHE A 234 -19.32 12.13 17.96
C PHE A 234 -18.36 12.59 19.08
N ASP A 235 -17.55 11.67 19.59
CA ASP A 235 -16.51 11.92 20.57
C ASP A 235 -15.22 12.37 19.85
N LEU A 236 -15.17 13.68 19.59
CA LEU A 236 -14.04 14.32 18.93
C LEU A 236 -12.75 14.24 19.77
N ALA A 237 -12.86 14.14 21.10
CA ALA A 237 -11.69 14.04 21.98
C ALA A 237 -11.01 12.69 21.83
N THR A 238 -11.77 11.59 21.96
CA THR A 238 -11.24 10.24 21.75
C THR A 238 -10.73 10.06 20.32
N GLY A 239 -11.47 10.58 19.32
CA GLY A 239 -11.03 10.57 17.93
C GLY A 239 -9.70 11.30 17.70
N ALA A 240 -9.51 12.48 18.30
CA ALA A 240 -8.26 13.23 18.23
C ALA A 240 -7.08 12.50 18.90
N ILE A 241 -7.29 11.93 20.09
CA ILE A 241 -6.27 11.19 20.85
C ILE A 241 -5.80 9.98 20.04
N LEU A 242 -6.73 9.18 19.52
CA LEU A 242 -6.42 8.02 18.69
C LEU A 242 -5.72 8.40 17.39
N ALA A 243 -6.11 9.51 16.75
CA ALA A 243 -5.45 10.02 15.55
C ALA A 243 -4.00 10.42 15.81
N LEU A 244 -3.75 11.19 16.87
CA LEU A 244 -2.40 11.57 17.29
C LEU A 244 -1.56 10.34 17.64
N TRP A 245 -2.15 9.39 18.36
CA TRP A 245 -1.50 8.14 18.71
C TRP A 245 -1.12 7.33 17.46
N GLN A 246 -2.03 7.20 16.49
CA GLN A 246 -1.74 6.55 15.22
C GLN A 246 -0.59 7.23 14.48
N ILE A 247 -0.60 8.56 14.38
CA ILE A 247 0.48 9.32 13.72
C ILE A 247 1.82 9.04 14.39
N VAL A 248 1.88 9.03 15.73
CA VAL A 248 3.11 8.71 16.48
C VAL A 248 3.58 7.28 16.18
N LEU A 249 2.68 6.30 16.23
CA LEU A 249 3.02 4.89 15.97
C LEU A 249 3.48 4.68 14.52
N CYS A 250 2.74 5.20 13.54
CA CYS A 250 3.08 5.11 12.13
C CYS A 250 4.42 5.81 11.82
N SER A 251 4.67 6.97 12.43
CA SER A 251 5.96 7.67 12.28
C SER A 251 7.12 6.84 12.84
N GLY A 252 6.95 6.25 14.04
CA GLY A 252 7.93 5.35 14.63
C GLY A 252 8.22 4.13 13.76
N LEU A 253 7.19 3.52 13.17
CA LEU A 253 7.31 2.37 12.27
C LEU A 253 8.04 2.74 10.96
N VAL A 254 7.75 3.90 10.38
CA VAL A 254 8.44 4.38 9.18
C VAL A 254 9.92 4.64 9.47
N LEU A 255 10.26 5.29 10.58
CA LEU A 255 11.64 5.51 10.99
C LEU A 255 12.39 4.19 11.21
N LEU A 256 11.73 3.21 11.85
CA LEU A 256 12.28 1.88 12.05
C LEU A 256 12.53 1.16 10.72
N SER A 257 11.58 1.23 9.78
CA SER A 257 11.72 0.64 8.45
C SER A 257 12.86 1.27 7.66
N HIS A 258 13.04 2.59 7.74
CA HIS A 258 14.16 3.29 7.13
C HIS A 258 15.51 2.86 7.73
N TYR A 259 15.59 2.68 9.05
CA TYR A 259 16.82 2.26 9.71
C TYR A 259 17.30 0.86 9.25
N PHE A 260 16.37 -0.07 9.01
CA PHE A 260 16.71 -1.43 8.55
C PHE A 260 16.88 -1.56 7.03
N SER A 261 16.50 -0.56 6.24
CA SER A 261 16.54 -0.63 4.79
C SER A 261 17.86 -0.05 4.26
N GLN A 262 18.77 -0.91 3.80
CA GLN A 262 19.95 -0.46 3.06
C GLN A 262 19.54 -0.10 1.62
N PRO A 263 20.05 1.00 1.03
CA PRO A 263 19.76 1.35 -0.36
C PRO A 263 20.22 0.23 -1.28
N ILE A 264 19.30 -0.38 -2.02
CA ILE A 264 19.64 -1.36 -3.04
C ILE A 264 20.13 -0.57 -4.25
N ALA A 265 21.43 -0.66 -4.55
CA ALA A 265 21.94 -0.24 -5.84
C ALA A 265 21.33 -1.19 -6.89
N ILE A 266 20.36 -0.67 -7.66
CA ILE A 266 19.87 -1.36 -8.85
C ILE A 266 20.97 -1.23 -9.89
N GLU A 267 21.89 -2.20 -9.90
CA GLU A 267 22.83 -2.32 -11.01
C GLU A 267 22.02 -2.59 -12.28
N SER A 268 22.05 -1.65 -13.21
CA SER A 268 21.37 -1.73 -14.50
C SER A 268 22.10 -2.69 -15.43
N GLY A 269 22.06 -3.99 -15.10
CA GLY A 269 22.50 -5.06 -16.00
C GLY A 269 21.38 -5.40 -16.98
N GLN A 270 21.47 -4.88 -18.22
CA GLN A 270 20.44 -5.03 -19.26
C GLN A 270 20.35 -6.42 -19.91
N ASN A 271 21.15 -7.40 -19.48
CA ASN A 271 21.13 -8.73 -20.09
C ASN A 271 20.03 -9.62 -19.51
N LYS A 272 18.85 -9.61 -20.16
CA LYS A 272 17.76 -10.60 -19.97
C LYS A 272 18.14 -11.98 -20.53
N VAL A 273 19.34 -12.48 -20.26
CA VAL A 273 19.67 -13.88 -20.54
C VAL A 273 19.14 -14.70 -19.37
N GLN A 274 18.32 -15.71 -19.66
CA GLN A 274 17.59 -16.44 -18.63
C GLN A 274 18.48 -17.51 -17.98
N PRO A 275 18.54 -17.60 -16.65
CA PRO A 275 19.30 -18.65 -15.99
C PRO A 275 18.64 -20.02 -16.23
N GLN A 276 19.39 -20.95 -16.82
CA GLN A 276 18.96 -22.33 -16.99
C GLN A 276 18.99 -23.02 -15.61
N PHE A 277 17.82 -23.41 -15.09
CA PHE A 277 17.72 -24.11 -13.81
C PHE A 277 17.75 -25.63 -14.05
N GLU A 278 18.69 -26.33 -13.43
CA GLU A 278 18.66 -27.80 -13.36
C GLU A 278 17.45 -28.26 -12.52
N ASN A 279 16.70 -29.21 -13.07
CA ASN A 279 15.34 -29.48 -12.65
C ASN A 279 15.19 -30.86 -12.00
N GLY A 280 15.42 -30.94 -10.69
CA GLY A 280 14.94 -32.09 -9.90
C GLY A 280 13.40 -32.17 -9.91
N THR A 281 12.85 -33.39 -9.97
CA THR A 281 11.39 -33.64 -9.95
C THR A 281 10.72 -33.10 -8.68
N LEU A 282 11.35 -33.29 -7.52
CA LEU A 282 10.89 -32.74 -6.24
C LEU A 282 10.76 -31.21 -6.26
N ALA A 283 11.72 -30.51 -6.89
CA ALA A 283 11.66 -29.06 -7.01
C ALA A 283 10.49 -28.61 -7.89
N LYS A 284 10.10 -29.40 -8.90
CA LYS A 284 8.93 -29.10 -9.74
C LYS A 284 7.63 -29.20 -8.94
N TRP A 285 7.48 -30.27 -8.15
CA TRP A 285 6.32 -30.45 -7.29
C TRP A 285 6.21 -29.37 -6.21
N TRP A 286 7.32 -29.02 -5.57
CA TRP A 286 7.36 -27.95 -4.58
C TRP A 286 6.95 -26.60 -5.18
N ASP A 287 7.52 -26.23 -6.33
CA ASP A 287 7.16 -24.99 -7.01
C ASP A 287 5.71 -25.01 -7.49
N GLY A 288 5.26 -26.14 -8.03
CA GLY A 288 3.88 -26.35 -8.46
C GLY A 288 2.87 -26.24 -7.32
N LEU A 289 3.22 -26.74 -6.12
CA LEU A 289 2.39 -26.62 -4.91
C LEU A 289 2.22 -25.15 -4.51
N TRP A 290 3.30 -24.38 -4.42
CA TRP A 290 3.22 -22.98 -4.02
C TRP A 290 2.52 -22.11 -5.06
N ILE A 291 2.80 -22.32 -6.35
CA ILE A 291 2.09 -21.64 -7.44
C ILE A 291 0.61 -22.02 -7.39
N GLY A 292 0.28 -23.30 -7.30
CA GLY A 292 -1.10 -23.80 -7.20
C GLY A 292 -1.85 -23.24 -6.00
N ALA A 293 -1.25 -23.24 -4.81
CA ALA A 293 -1.83 -22.65 -3.61
C ALA A 293 -2.09 -21.15 -3.75
N SER A 294 -1.16 -20.42 -4.37
CA SER A 294 -1.34 -18.98 -4.62
C SER A 294 -2.47 -18.71 -5.62
N LEU A 295 -2.62 -19.55 -6.64
CA LEU A 295 -3.71 -19.46 -7.61
C LEU A 295 -5.06 -19.80 -6.98
N LEU A 296 -5.09 -20.83 -6.13
CA LEU A 296 -6.29 -21.23 -5.39
C LEU A 296 -6.76 -20.15 -4.41
N LEU A 297 -5.84 -19.38 -3.83
CA LEU A 297 -6.19 -18.25 -2.97
C LEU A 297 -6.77 -17.09 -3.80
N VAL A 298 -6.16 -16.77 -4.94
CA VAL A 298 -6.44 -15.52 -5.67
C VAL A 298 -7.57 -15.67 -6.68
N ILE A 299 -7.56 -16.70 -7.52
CA ILE A 299 -8.51 -16.84 -8.64
C ILE A 299 -9.96 -16.95 -8.17
N PRO A 300 -10.31 -17.82 -7.20
CA PRO A 300 -11.71 -18.04 -6.89
C PRO A 300 -12.42 -16.76 -6.44
N PRO A 301 -11.88 -15.91 -5.52
CA PRO A 301 -12.57 -14.68 -5.14
C PRO A 301 -12.83 -13.73 -6.31
N PHE A 302 -11.90 -13.62 -7.26
CA PHE A 302 -12.12 -12.82 -8.47
C PHE A 302 -13.23 -13.38 -9.35
N VAL A 303 -13.21 -14.70 -9.60
CA VAL A 303 -14.24 -15.36 -10.39
C VAL A 303 -15.61 -15.20 -9.70
N ALA A 304 -15.66 -15.36 -8.39
CA ALA A 304 -16.90 -15.21 -7.62
C ALA A 304 -17.47 -13.79 -7.72
N VAL A 305 -16.63 -12.75 -7.67
CA VAL A 305 -17.07 -11.36 -7.91
C VAL A 305 -17.62 -11.17 -9.31
N ILE A 306 -16.93 -11.68 -10.33
CA ILE A 306 -17.36 -11.54 -11.73
C ILE A 306 -18.71 -12.23 -11.94
N VAL A 307 -18.86 -13.46 -11.44
CA VAL A 307 -20.10 -14.22 -11.53
C VAL A 307 -21.23 -13.53 -10.76
N ALA A 308 -20.96 -13.03 -9.54
CA ALA A 308 -21.95 -12.30 -8.75
C ALA A 308 -22.38 -10.98 -9.38
N GLY A 309 -21.47 -10.30 -10.08
CA GLY A 309 -21.75 -9.06 -10.81
C GLY A 309 -22.54 -9.26 -12.11
N LEU A 310 -22.38 -10.41 -12.77
CA LEU A 310 -23.10 -10.78 -14.01
C LEU A 310 -24.44 -11.45 -13.69
N ASN A 311 -25.25 -10.82 -12.85
CA ASN A 311 -26.59 -11.30 -12.51
C ASN A 311 -27.67 -10.73 -13.45
N HIS A 312 -28.92 -11.17 -13.27
CA HIS A 312 -30.05 -10.69 -14.09
C HIS A 312 -30.29 -9.18 -13.97
N GLU A 313 -29.93 -8.57 -12.83
CA GLU A 313 -30.06 -7.13 -12.57
C GLU A 313 -28.99 -6.30 -13.31
N PHE A 314 -27.92 -6.91 -13.81
CA PHE A 314 -26.83 -6.20 -14.49
C PHE A 314 -27.36 -5.29 -15.61
N TRP A 315 -28.24 -5.82 -16.47
CA TRP A 315 -28.80 -5.05 -17.57
C TRP A 315 -29.74 -3.93 -17.11
N HIS A 316 -30.47 -4.14 -16.03
CA HIS A 316 -31.35 -3.13 -15.44
C HIS A 316 -30.54 -1.99 -14.81
N LEU A 317 -29.45 -2.31 -14.10
CA LEU A 317 -28.53 -1.33 -13.53
C LEU A 317 -27.89 -0.43 -14.60
N LEU A 318 -27.55 -0.98 -15.77
CA LEU A 318 -27.00 -0.20 -16.89
C LEU A 318 -27.99 0.82 -17.45
N GLN A 319 -29.29 0.63 -17.26
CA GLN A 319 -30.33 1.56 -17.71
C GLN A 319 -30.60 2.68 -16.69
N GLN A 320 -30.11 2.54 -15.45
CA GLN A 320 -30.35 3.54 -14.39
C GLN A 320 -29.44 4.76 -14.58
N ALA A 321 -30.06 5.94 -14.62
CA ALA A 321 -29.34 7.21 -14.72
C ALA A 321 -28.41 7.47 -13.52
N GLU A 322 -28.78 6.98 -12.34
CA GLU A 322 -27.99 7.11 -11.11
C GLU A 322 -26.61 6.46 -11.22
N LEU A 323 -26.51 5.30 -11.86
CA LEU A 323 -25.24 4.60 -12.09
C LEU A 323 -24.30 5.46 -12.95
N TRP A 324 -24.81 6.01 -14.05
CA TRP A 324 -24.01 6.85 -14.94
C TRP A 324 -23.62 8.19 -14.29
N GLN A 325 -24.49 8.76 -13.46
CA GLN A 325 -24.17 9.94 -12.66
C GLN A 325 -23.06 9.64 -11.64
N ALA A 326 -23.13 8.50 -10.94
CA ALA A 326 -22.10 8.07 -10.01
C ALA A 326 -20.76 7.81 -10.70
N ILE A 327 -20.77 7.19 -11.89
CA ILE A 327 -19.57 6.99 -12.73
C ILE A 327 -18.99 8.35 -13.14
N LYS A 328 -19.82 9.28 -13.63
CA LYS A 328 -19.38 10.61 -14.03
C LYS A 328 -18.77 11.38 -12.85
N ASN A 329 -19.43 11.38 -11.69
CA ASN A 329 -18.91 12.04 -10.49
C ASN A 329 -17.57 11.44 -10.06
N SER A 330 -17.45 10.11 -10.05
CA SER A 330 -16.19 9.44 -9.70
C SER A 330 -15.07 9.77 -10.69
N LEU A 331 -15.36 9.78 -11.99
CA LEU A 331 -14.37 10.06 -13.03
C LEU A 331 -13.90 11.52 -13.00
N THR A 332 -14.81 12.46 -12.75
CA THR A 332 -14.47 13.89 -12.60
C THR A 332 -13.59 14.13 -11.37
N ILE A 333 -13.96 13.60 -10.21
CA ILE A 333 -13.16 13.67 -8.98
C ILE A 333 -11.78 13.05 -9.20
N ALA A 334 -11.71 11.84 -9.78
CA ALA A 334 -10.46 11.14 -10.03
C ALA A 334 -9.53 11.91 -10.99
N SER A 335 -10.10 12.50 -12.05
CA SER A 335 -9.32 13.30 -13.02
C SER A 335 -8.75 14.55 -12.38
N CYS A 336 -9.57 15.32 -11.66
CA CYS A 336 -9.12 16.51 -10.95
C CYS A 336 -8.07 16.18 -9.87
N ALA A 337 -8.33 15.14 -9.07
CA ALA A 337 -7.42 14.71 -8.02
C ALA A 337 -6.06 14.26 -8.58
N SER A 338 -6.07 13.52 -9.70
CA SER A 338 -4.85 13.06 -10.36
C SER A 338 -3.99 14.22 -10.88
N VAL A 339 -4.61 15.25 -11.46
CA VAL A 339 -3.90 16.45 -11.92
C VAL A 339 -3.26 17.19 -10.74
N ILE A 340 -4.02 17.44 -9.67
CA ILE A 340 -3.51 18.12 -8.46
C ILE A 340 -2.36 17.34 -7.84
N ALA A 341 -2.54 16.02 -7.66
CA ALA A 341 -1.52 15.15 -7.09
C ALA A 341 -0.25 15.11 -7.94
N PHE A 342 -0.40 15.04 -9.26
CA PHE A 342 0.73 15.04 -10.19
C PHE A 342 1.52 16.34 -10.14
N VAL A 343 0.85 17.49 -10.18
CA VAL A 343 1.49 18.81 -10.10
C VAL A 343 2.29 18.96 -8.80
N PHE A 344 1.70 18.61 -7.65
CA PHE A 344 2.39 18.70 -6.37
C PHE A 344 3.56 17.71 -6.26
N ALA A 345 3.36 16.47 -6.71
CA ALA A 345 4.42 15.46 -6.68
C ALA A 345 5.62 15.87 -7.56
N VAL A 346 5.37 16.35 -8.79
CA VAL A 346 6.44 16.83 -9.68
C VAL A 346 7.16 18.03 -9.06
N ALA A 347 6.45 19.00 -8.48
CA ALA A 347 7.05 20.15 -7.80
C ALA A 347 7.97 19.72 -6.64
N ILE A 348 7.54 18.76 -5.82
CA ILE A 348 8.31 18.19 -4.71
C ILE A 348 9.54 17.44 -5.23
N ILE A 349 9.39 16.57 -6.25
CA ILE A 349 10.50 15.77 -6.79
C ILE A 349 11.54 16.65 -7.47
N LEU A 350 11.14 17.67 -8.23
CA LEU A 350 12.07 18.62 -8.84
C LEU A 350 12.93 19.34 -7.79
N THR A 351 12.30 19.74 -6.69
CA THR A 351 12.98 20.39 -5.56
C THR A 351 13.91 19.42 -4.81
N SER A 352 13.42 18.20 -4.52
CA SER A 352 14.23 17.14 -3.92
C SER A 352 15.45 16.82 -4.78
N ARG A 353 15.26 16.62 -6.09
CA ARG A 353 16.31 16.35 -7.07
C ARG A 353 17.41 17.41 -7.05
N TYR A 354 17.02 18.69 -7.04
CA TYR A 354 17.98 19.79 -6.94
C TYR A 354 18.82 19.71 -5.66
N TRP A 355 18.20 19.46 -4.51
CA TRP A 355 18.90 19.29 -3.24
C TRP A 355 19.77 18.05 -3.20
N ARG A 356 19.35 16.92 -3.79
CA ARG A 356 20.18 15.70 -3.92
C ARG A 356 21.44 15.97 -4.75
N LEU A 357 21.32 16.69 -5.87
CA LEU A 357 22.46 17.06 -6.72
C LEU A 357 23.39 18.09 -6.05
N SER A 358 22.84 18.91 -5.15
CA SER A 358 23.60 19.88 -4.34
C SER A 358 24.13 19.28 -3.03
N SER A 359 24.17 17.95 -2.90
CA SER A 359 24.61 17.22 -1.69
C SER A 359 23.82 17.52 -0.40
N ARG A 360 22.63 18.13 -0.49
CA ARG A 360 21.72 18.41 0.64
C ARG A 360 20.71 17.28 0.83
N LEU A 361 21.21 16.10 1.18
CA LEU A 361 20.39 14.88 1.30
C LEU A 361 19.28 14.99 2.35
N TRP A 362 19.56 15.67 3.47
CA TRP A 362 18.58 15.83 4.54
C TRP A 362 17.35 16.60 4.05
N SER A 363 17.54 17.78 3.44
CA SER A 363 16.43 18.59 2.90
C SER A 363 15.62 17.83 1.83
N ALA A 364 16.30 17.10 0.95
CA ALA A 364 15.67 16.26 -0.07
C ALA A 364 14.78 15.15 0.54
N ASN A 365 15.30 14.46 1.55
CA ASN A 365 14.53 13.43 2.25
C ASN A 365 13.35 14.04 3.02
N THR A 366 13.54 15.19 3.66
CA THR A 366 12.47 15.86 4.43
C THR A 366 11.32 16.30 3.53
N ILE A 367 11.57 16.88 2.35
CA ILE A 367 10.48 17.35 1.47
C ILE A 367 9.71 16.20 0.82
N GLU A 368 10.40 15.12 0.45
CA GLU A 368 9.74 13.88 0.02
C GLU A 368 8.90 13.31 1.18
N MET A 369 9.43 13.29 2.41
CA MET A 369 8.71 12.82 3.59
C MET A 369 7.46 13.64 3.89
N LEU A 370 7.53 14.97 3.77
CA LEU A 370 6.37 15.87 3.88
C LEU A 370 5.30 15.57 2.82
N GLY A 371 5.71 15.24 1.59
CA GLY A 371 4.78 14.77 0.56
C GLY A 371 4.12 13.42 0.90
N THR A 372 4.74 12.62 1.77
CA THR A 372 4.20 11.33 2.23
C THR A 372 3.45 11.38 3.57
N ILE A 373 3.39 12.53 4.25
CA ILE A 373 2.84 12.66 5.60
C ILE A 373 1.35 12.25 5.68
N ILE A 374 0.63 12.39 4.57
CA ILE A 374 -0.78 12.00 4.46
C ILE A 374 -0.97 10.50 4.69
N LEU A 375 0.02 9.67 4.35
CA LEU A 375 -0.05 8.23 4.61
C LEU A 375 -0.05 7.90 6.11
N LEU A 376 0.46 8.80 6.95
CA LEU A 376 0.50 8.66 8.41
C LEU A 376 -0.81 9.11 9.06
N THR A 377 -1.59 9.95 8.37
CA THR A 377 -2.80 10.57 8.93
C THR A 377 -4.02 9.77 8.47
N PRO A 378 -4.90 9.32 9.39
CA PRO A 378 -6.14 8.65 9.01
C PRO A 378 -6.95 9.51 8.03
N GLY A 379 -7.40 8.92 6.92
CA GLY A 379 -8.17 9.65 5.90
C GLY A 379 -9.45 10.26 6.47
N LEU A 380 -10.07 9.59 7.44
CA LEU A 380 -11.25 10.10 8.13
C LEU A 380 -10.95 11.35 8.96
N VAL A 381 -9.80 11.40 9.64
CA VAL A 381 -9.37 12.55 10.46
C VAL A 381 -9.12 13.77 9.58
N LEU A 382 -8.51 13.56 8.41
CA LEU A 382 -8.38 14.62 7.40
C LEU A 382 -9.75 15.11 6.96
N SER A 383 -10.65 14.21 6.59
CA SER A 383 -11.99 14.58 6.11
C SER A 383 -12.82 15.29 7.18
N THR A 384 -12.86 14.77 8.41
CA THR A 384 -13.62 15.38 9.51
C THR A 384 -13.00 16.69 9.97
N GLY A 385 -11.67 16.77 10.07
CA GLY A 385 -10.97 18.01 10.42
C GLY A 385 -11.22 19.12 9.40
N ILE A 386 -11.11 18.82 8.10
CA ILE A 386 -11.42 19.77 7.03
C ILE A 386 -12.90 20.17 7.07
N PHE A 387 -13.81 19.22 7.29
CA PHE A 387 -15.25 19.51 7.42
C PHE A 387 -15.54 20.44 8.62
N LEU A 388 -14.96 20.17 9.79
CA LEU A 388 -15.11 21.00 10.99
C LEU A 388 -14.57 22.42 10.77
N LEU A 389 -13.45 22.53 10.05
CA LEU A 389 -12.87 23.82 9.68
C LEU A 389 -13.81 24.59 8.74
N LEU A 390 -14.27 23.96 7.66
CA LEU A 390 -15.10 24.61 6.63
C LEU A 390 -16.49 25.00 7.10
N ARG A 391 -17.09 24.22 8.01
CA ARG A 391 -18.44 24.50 8.55
C ARG A 391 -18.56 25.88 9.16
N ASN A 392 -17.47 26.44 9.69
CA ASN A 392 -17.48 27.77 10.32
C ASN A 392 -17.41 28.92 9.29
N TYR A 393 -17.04 28.65 8.04
CA TYR A 393 -16.80 29.67 7.02
C TYR A 393 -17.70 29.56 5.78
N THR A 394 -18.18 28.36 5.45
CA THR A 394 -18.92 28.08 4.20
C THR A 394 -19.96 26.99 4.41
N ASP A 395 -20.94 26.89 3.49
CA ASP A 395 -21.81 25.72 3.43
C ASP A 395 -20.98 24.47 3.13
N ALA A 396 -20.82 23.62 4.14
CA ALA A 396 -19.97 22.45 4.10
C ALA A 396 -20.41 21.43 3.03
N TYR A 397 -21.70 21.42 2.65
CA TYR A 397 -22.20 20.55 1.59
C TYR A 397 -21.82 21.07 0.21
N GLY A 398 -21.85 22.38 -0.02
CA GLY A 398 -21.37 23.00 -1.26
C GLY A 398 -19.86 22.79 -1.50
N ALA A 399 -19.07 22.69 -0.43
CA ALA A 399 -17.63 22.44 -0.51
C ALA A 399 -17.26 20.93 -0.67
N ALA A 400 -18.21 20.01 -0.50
CA ALA A 400 -17.93 18.57 -0.42
C ALA A 400 -17.18 18.03 -1.64
N PHE A 401 -17.55 18.48 -2.85
CA PHE A 401 -16.85 18.08 -4.08
C PHE A 401 -15.35 18.42 -4.04
N TRP A 402 -15.01 19.64 -3.61
CA TRP A 402 -13.62 20.09 -3.53
C TRP A 402 -12.85 19.42 -2.41
N VAL A 403 -13.49 19.18 -1.27
CA VAL A 403 -12.87 18.45 -0.15
C VAL A 403 -12.53 17.02 -0.55
N VAL A 404 -13.47 16.29 -1.15
CA VAL A 404 -13.25 14.91 -1.60
C VAL A 404 -12.16 14.87 -2.67
N THR A 405 -12.15 15.82 -3.61
CA THR A 405 -11.12 15.92 -4.64
C THR A 405 -9.74 16.19 -4.04
N LEU A 406 -9.62 17.12 -3.09
CA LEU A 406 -8.38 17.46 -2.42
C LEU A 406 -7.85 16.29 -1.59
N VAL A 407 -8.69 15.66 -0.77
CA VAL A 407 -8.30 14.50 0.05
C VAL A 407 -7.81 13.35 -0.84
N ASN A 408 -8.52 13.05 -1.93
CA ASN A 408 -8.07 12.04 -2.89
C ASN A 408 -6.74 12.39 -3.56
N ALA A 409 -6.52 13.67 -3.90
CA ALA A 409 -5.25 14.12 -4.47
C ALA A 409 -4.09 13.92 -3.49
N LEU A 410 -4.30 14.29 -2.22
CA LEU A 410 -3.34 14.13 -1.14
C LEU A 410 -3.04 12.64 -0.88
N MET A 411 -4.06 11.77 -0.88
CA MET A 411 -3.87 10.32 -0.70
C MET A 411 -3.10 9.66 -1.87
N ALA A 412 -3.22 10.17 -3.10
CA ALA A 412 -2.50 9.65 -4.26
C ALA A 412 -1.01 10.07 -4.31
N LEU A 413 -0.67 11.20 -3.66
CA LEU A 413 0.63 11.85 -3.72
C LEU A 413 1.82 10.96 -3.31
N PRO A 414 1.76 10.16 -2.22
CA PRO A 414 2.87 9.28 -1.82
C PRO A 414 3.22 8.24 -2.87
N TYR A 415 2.23 7.76 -3.62
CA TYR A 415 2.42 6.76 -4.67
C TYR A 415 3.17 7.37 -5.86
N ILE A 416 2.77 8.57 -6.30
CA ILE A 416 3.43 9.28 -7.40
C ILE A 416 4.88 9.61 -7.03
N ILE A 417 5.14 10.12 -5.82
CA ILE A 417 6.51 10.41 -5.35
C ILE A 417 7.38 9.15 -5.35
N LYS A 418 6.88 8.04 -4.78
CA LYS A 418 7.65 6.78 -4.71
C LYS A 418 7.93 6.20 -6.09
N THR A 419 7.00 6.33 -7.03
CA THR A 419 7.18 5.82 -8.40
C THR A 419 8.13 6.68 -9.24
N LEU A 420 8.08 8.01 -9.11
CA LEU A 420 8.82 8.93 -9.98
C LEU A 420 10.16 9.43 -9.43
N SER A 421 10.36 9.42 -8.11
CA SER A 421 11.57 9.97 -7.46
C SER A 421 12.87 9.37 -8.00
N GLN A 422 12.99 8.05 -8.06
CA GLN A 422 14.20 7.36 -8.52
C GLN A 422 14.46 7.53 -10.03
N PRO A 423 13.49 7.28 -10.94
CA PRO A 423 13.70 7.52 -12.37
C PRO A 423 14.10 8.97 -12.68
N MET A 424 13.44 9.96 -12.07
CA MET A 424 13.74 11.37 -12.31
C MET A 424 15.12 11.77 -11.78
N LEU A 425 15.56 11.20 -10.65
CA LEU A 425 16.91 11.40 -10.12
C LEU A 425 17.97 10.78 -11.04
N HIS A 426 17.74 9.57 -11.54
CA HIS A 426 18.66 8.86 -12.42
C HIS A 426 18.90 9.63 -13.73
N VAL A 427 17.83 10.10 -14.37
CA VAL A 427 17.91 10.96 -15.57
C VAL A 427 18.74 12.21 -15.29
N ALA A 428 18.54 12.86 -14.13
CA ALA A 428 19.34 14.03 -13.80
C ALA A 428 20.81 13.70 -13.51
N GLN A 429 21.11 12.59 -12.83
CA GLN A 429 22.50 12.18 -12.61
C GLN A 429 23.23 11.90 -13.94
N GLN A 430 22.54 11.28 -14.90
CA GLN A 430 23.11 10.93 -16.19
C GLN A 430 23.29 12.14 -17.13
N TYR A 431 22.28 13.00 -17.23
CA TYR A 431 22.23 14.04 -18.26
C TYR A 431 22.53 15.45 -17.76
N ASN A 432 22.47 15.74 -16.45
CA ASN A 432 22.62 17.12 -15.98
C ASN A 432 24.00 17.72 -16.30
N GLN A 433 25.07 16.91 -16.22
CA GLN A 433 26.42 17.37 -16.61
C GLN A 433 26.51 17.65 -18.12
N LEU A 434 25.88 16.82 -18.95
CA LEU A 434 25.82 17.00 -20.40
C LEU A 434 25.00 18.24 -20.77
N CYS A 435 23.84 18.45 -20.15
CA CYS A 435 23.04 19.64 -20.40
C CYS A 435 23.77 20.93 -19.99
N CYS A 436 24.53 20.89 -18.87
CA CYS A 436 25.38 22.01 -18.46
C CYS A 436 26.51 22.28 -19.46
N SER A 437 27.16 21.25 -20.02
CA SER A 437 28.23 21.44 -21.01
C SER A 437 27.71 21.95 -22.36
N LEU A 438 26.49 21.55 -22.73
CA LEU A 438 25.81 22.02 -23.94
C LEU A 438 25.08 23.35 -23.77
N ASN A 439 25.17 23.98 -22.58
CA ASN A 439 24.49 25.23 -22.24
C ASN A 439 22.97 25.20 -22.51
N MET A 440 22.34 24.03 -22.33
CA MET A 440 20.90 23.86 -22.45
C MET A 440 20.19 24.38 -21.20
N SER A 441 19.10 25.13 -21.37
CA SER A 441 18.25 25.65 -20.29
C SER A 441 16.79 25.26 -20.51
N GLY A 442 16.09 24.81 -19.46
CA GLY A 442 14.68 24.42 -19.49
C GLY A 442 14.12 24.02 -18.14
#